data_AF-A0A947C922-F1
#
_entry.id   AF-A0A947C922-F1
#
_cell.length_a   1.000
_cell.length_b   1.000
_cell.length_c   1.000
_cell.angle_alpha   90.00
_cell.angle_beta   90.00
_cell.angle_gamma   90.00
#
_symmetry.space_group_name_H-M   'P 1'
#
loop_
_entity.id
_entity.type
_entity.pdbx_description
1 polymer ?
#
loop_
_entity_poly.entity_id
_entity_poly.type
_entity_poly.pdbx_seq_one_letter_code
_entity_poly.pdbx_strand_id
1 'polypeptide(L)'
;MDSHEEILRKQSVLRYEAASTRVQLKMHKSDGSWLEGMLARGDRRLANVIQGAYLRGARFDSWDEKLDLDAWTASLEDTGIDPNWFLGTIPVSAKLAWSHIDVGLEQGFLAREYRKALRNRLSPPCGKTVGSFVHHSNVQDAEAEKRRLVCYDCGVACDLTQMKDERIGHLKSMNALEPVRCPPPTYTAGERLVDRRPFHGVDQGPAMRIRLGYRKLGRTAYTSHLDLVRAFPRMLRRVGLPLYYSEGFRPLPRLTFGPALPVGTASLCEHVDVRLRADENPDLERLCERLNETAIEGIEFFEHRVLGPHDAALNRVIEEADYAAALSEQELASLGIADEAILKAMLNERPAELYIDREIKGLKKRVDVGAALVDIRVGEGGDALWRAGFEGALLPITITLRLGGKTTPRPGEALEALTGIDALAPRVVRTGFFATRSAGRVAPLQLEALRSKPSLQAAE
;
A
#
# COMPACT_ATOMS: atom_id res chain seq x y z
N MET A 1 16.76 -25.78 1.30
CA MET A 1 15.60 -25.16 1.98
C MET A 1 14.62 -26.28 2.27
N ASP A 2 13.81 -26.14 3.31
CA ASP A 2 12.93 -27.22 3.81
C ASP A 2 11.63 -27.34 2.97
N SER A 3 10.99 -28.51 2.97
CA SER A 3 9.64 -28.68 2.40
C SER A 3 8.61 -27.90 3.22
N HIS A 4 7.42 -27.67 2.65
CA HIS A 4 6.34 -26.98 3.36
C HIS A 4 5.94 -27.68 4.67
N GLU A 5 5.87 -29.01 4.65
CA GLU A 5 5.62 -29.84 5.84
C GLU A 5 6.70 -29.65 6.91
N GLU A 6 7.98 -29.63 6.51
CA GLU A 6 9.09 -29.45 7.44
C GLU A 6 9.13 -28.03 8.02
N ILE A 7 8.75 -27.02 7.23
CA ILE A 7 8.57 -25.64 7.73
C ILE A 7 7.48 -25.63 8.80
N LEU A 8 6.30 -26.20 8.53
CA LEU A 8 5.20 -26.27 9.49
C LEU A 8 5.59 -27.00 10.77
N ARG A 9 6.35 -28.11 10.64
CA ARG A 9 6.90 -28.84 11.79
C ARG A 9 7.82 -27.96 12.62
N LYS A 10 8.79 -27.28 12.00
CA LYS A 10 9.72 -26.35 12.68
C LYS A 10 8.99 -25.19 13.35
N GLN A 11 7.99 -24.61 12.68
CA GLN A 11 7.16 -23.56 13.29
C GLN A 11 6.42 -24.07 14.53
N SER A 12 5.91 -25.30 14.48
CA SER A 12 5.18 -25.92 15.60
C SER A 12 6.10 -26.15 16.80
N VAL A 13 7.33 -26.63 16.55
CA VAL A 13 8.36 -26.75 17.60
C VAL A 13 8.68 -25.38 18.21
N LEU A 14 8.90 -24.35 17.39
CA LEU A 14 9.19 -23.01 17.89
C LEU A 14 8.05 -22.42 18.74
N ARG A 15 6.78 -22.65 18.35
CA ARG A 15 5.63 -22.23 19.17
C ARG A 15 5.58 -22.97 20.50
N TYR A 16 5.82 -24.28 20.48
CA TYR A 16 5.84 -25.10 21.69
C TYR A 16 6.93 -24.64 22.66
N GLU A 17 8.16 -24.46 22.18
CA GLU A 17 9.27 -23.99 22.99
C GLU A 17 9.02 -22.56 23.51
N ALA A 18 8.55 -21.66 22.64
CA ALA A 18 8.28 -20.27 23.02
C ALA A 18 7.17 -20.16 24.09
N ALA A 19 6.20 -21.08 24.11
CA ALA A 19 5.13 -21.08 25.11
C ALA A 19 5.66 -21.23 26.55
N SER A 20 6.80 -21.90 26.74
CA SER A 20 7.46 -22.04 28.04
C SER A 20 8.27 -20.80 28.46
N THR A 21 8.39 -19.81 27.57
CA THR A 21 9.22 -18.61 27.76
C THR A 21 8.35 -17.35 27.90
N ARG A 22 8.95 -16.24 28.37
CA ARG A 22 8.30 -14.90 28.36
C ARG A 22 8.45 -14.17 27.01
N VAL A 23 8.69 -14.90 25.93
CA VAL A 23 8.91 -14.31 24.59
C VAL A 23 7.63 -14.44 23.76
N GLN A 24 7.17 -13.32 23.18
CA GLN A 24 6.08 -13.34 22.22
C GLN A 24 6.62 -13.65 20.82
N LEU A 25 6.29 -14.83 20.29
CA LEU A 25 6.64 -15.22 18.93
C LEU A 25 5.58 -14.71 17.94
N LYS A 26 6.01 -13.89 16.96
CA LYS A 26 5.19 -13.52 15.79
C LYS A 26 5.72 -14.24 14.57
N MET A 27 4.85 -14.97 13.87
CA MET A 27 5.19 -15.74 12.68
C MET A 27 4.21 -15.42 11.55
N HIS A 28 4.70 -15.46 10.32
CA HIS A 28 3.86 -15.38 9.12
C HIS A 28 3.32 -16.77 8.75
N LYS A 29 2.19 -16.82 8.04
CA LYS A 29 1.70 -18.07 7.44
C LYS A 29 2.75 -18.60 6.47
N SER A 30 3.11 -19.88 6.60
CA SER A 30 4.13 -20.53 5.76
C SER A 30 3.74 -20.61 4.29
N ASP A 31 2.44 -20.59 4.01
CA ASP A 31 1.87 -20.86 2.70
C ASP A 31 2.23 -19.79 1.69
N GLY A 32 2.10 -18.52 2.07
CA GLY A 32 2.53 -17.40 1.25
C GLY A 32 4.04 -17.41 1.02
N SER A 33 4.83 -17.78 2.04
CA SER A 33 6.29 -17.90 1.90
C SER A 33 6.71 -19.06 0.97
N TRP A 34 5.95 -20.15 0.97
CA TRP A 34 6.16 -21.28 0.08
C TRP A 34 5.92 -20.88 -1.38
N LEU A 35 4.81 -20.20 -1.65
CA LEU A 35 4.49 -19.66 -2.97
C LEU A 35 5.53 -18.61 -3.43
N GLU A 36 5.90 -17.66 -2.56
CA GLU A 36 6.94 -16.66 -2.85
C GLU A 36 8.28 -17.31 -3.18
N GLY A 37 8.70 -18.31 -2.39
CA GLY A 37 9.93 -19.05 -2.61
C GLY A 37 9.95 -19.78 -3.94
N MET A 38 8.83 -20.40 -4.33
CA MET A 38 8.67 -21.05 -5.63
C MET A 38 8.78 -20.03 -6.77
N LEU A 39 8.02 -18.93 -6.71
CA LEU A 39 7.97 -17.91 -7.76
C LEU A 39 9.31 -17.17 -7.93
N ALA A 40 9.96 -16.81 -6.81
CA ALA A 40 11.24 -16.08 -6.84
C ALA A 40 12.39 -16.92 -7.43
N ARG A 41 12.30 -18.24 -7.34
CA ARG A 41 13.32 -19.18 -7.84
C ARG A 41 12.90 -19.91 -9.11
N GLY A 42 11.69 -19.63 -9.58
CA GLY A 42 11.05 -20.24 -10.73
C GLY A 42 11.76 -20.00 -12.05
N ASP A 43 11.45 -20.86 -13.02
CA ASP A 43 11.81 -20.66 -14.41
C ASP A 43 10.55 -20.45 -15.27
N ARG A 44 10.72 -20.43 -16.61
CA ARG A 44 9.62 -20.20 -17.56
C ARG A 44 8.46 -21.20 -17.41
N ARG A 45 8.67 -22.37 -16.81
CA ARG A 45 7.62 -23.37 -16.59
C ARG A 45 6.55 -22.87 -15.65
N LEU A 46 6.89 -22.01 -14.69
CA LEU A 46 5.91 -21.41 -13.77
C LEU A 46 4.97 -20.42 -14.46
N ALA A 47 5.25 -19.97 -15.68
CA ALA A 47 4.33 -19.09 -16.41
C ALA A 47 2.95 -19.74 -16.60
N ASN A 48 2.91 -21.04 -16.93
CA ASN A 48 1.66 -21.79 -17.08
C ASN A 48 0.95 -22.00 -15.74
N VAL A 49 1.72 -22.15 -14.65
CA VAL A 49 1.17 -22.25 -13.28
C VAL A 49 0.51 -20.94 -12.86
N ILE A 50 1.19 -19.81 -13.09
CA ILE A 50 0.65 -18.48 -12.79
C ILE A 50 -0.61 -18.22 -13.60
N GLN A 51 -0.61 -18.58 -14.89
CA GLN A 51 -1.78 -18.44 -15.75
C GLN A 51 -2.94 -19.33 -15.28
N GLY A 52 -2.68 -20.59 -14.95
CA GLY A 52 -3.73 -21.51 -14.48
C GLY A 52 -4.34 -21.08 -13.16
N ALA A 53 -3.50 -20.70 -12.17
CA ALA A 53 -3.97 -20.12 -10.92
C ALA A 53 -4.81 -18.84 -11.15
N TYR A 54 -4.35 -17.97 -12.06
CA TYR A 54 -5.09 -16.77 -12.44
C TYR A 54 -6.46 -17.09 -13.05
N LEU A 55 -6.54 -18.05 -13.98
CA LEU A 55 -7.80 -18.43 -14.62
C LEU A 55 -8.77 -19.09 -13.62
N ARG A 56 -8.24 -19.70 -12.56
CA ARG A 56 -9.01 -20.28 -11.44
C ARG A 56 -9.48 -19.25 -10.40
N GLY A 57 -9.07 -17.98 -10.54
CA GLY A 57 -9.54 -16.90 -9.70
C GLY A 57 -8.54 -16.41 -8.64
N ALA A 58 -7.33 -16.98 -8.56
CA ALA A 58 -6.30 -16.53 -7.61
C ALA A 58 -5.95 -15.05 -7.83
N ARG A 59 -6.26 -14.19 -6.86
CA ARG A 59 -6.00 -12.74 -6.90
C ARG A 59 -5.65 -12.25 -5.51
N PHE A 60 -4.74 -11.27 -5.44
CA PHE A 60 -4.28 -10.67 -4.19
C PHE A 60 -3.64 -11.67 -3.21
N ASP A 61 -3.03 -12.74 -3.71
CA ASP A 61 -2.42 -13.84 -2.94
C ASP A 61 -1.29 -13.41 -1.98
N SER A 62 -0.77 -12.20 -2.13
CA SER A 62 0.14 -11.59 -1.14
C SER A 62 -0.53 -11.30 0.21
N TRP A 63 -1.86 -11.35 0.29
CA TRP A 63 -2.63 -11.12 1.50
C TRP A 63 -3.10 -12.46 2.06
N ASP A 64 -2.71 -12.78 3.29
CA ASP A 64 -2.99 -14.07 3.95
C ASP A 64 -4.47 -14.49 4.01
N GLU A 65 -5.40 -13.55 3.83
CA GLU A 65 -6.87 -13.75 3.82
C GLU A 65 -7.43 -14.01 2.41
N LYS A 66 -6.63 -13.75 1.37
CA LYS A 66 -7.00 -13.88 -0.05
C LYS A 66 -6.18 -14.91 -0.80
N LEU A 67 -5.13 -15.45 -0.18
CA LEU A 67 -4.32 -16.52 -0.72
C LEU A 67 -5.18 -17.75 -1.01
N ASP A 68 -5.29 -18.11 -2.30
CA ASP A 68 -6.03 -19.28 -2.77
C ASP A 68 -5.04 -20.39 -3.16
N LEU A 69 -4.56 -21.11 -2.15
CA LEU A 69 -3.61 -22.21 -2.37
C LEU A 69 -4.20 -23.34 -3.21
N ASP A 70 -5.51 -23.54 -3.17
CA ASP A 70 -6.16 -24.62 -3.93
C ASP A 70 -6.06 -24.33 -5.42
N ALA A 71 -6.28 -23.08 -5.84
CA ALA A 71 -6.05 -22.65 -7.22
C ALA A 71 -4.60 -22.83 -7.66
N TRP A 72 -3.62 -22.52 -6.80
CA TRP A 72 -2.20 -22.73 -7.10
C TRP A 72 -1.82 -24.21 -7.18
N THR A 73 -2.32 -25.03 -6.24
CA THR A 73 -2.04 -26.47 -6.17
C THR A 73 -2.65 -27.19 -7.36
N ALA A 74 -3.92 -26.91 -7.69
CA ALA A 74 -4.57 -27.45 -8.88
C ALA A 74 -3.80 -27.05 -10.15
N SER A 75 -3.32 -25.81 -10.24
CA SER A 75 -2.53 -25.39 -11.40
C SER A 75 -1.15 -26.06 -11.48
N LEU A 76 -0.53 -26.40 -10.35
CA LEU A 76 0.70 -27.20 -10.33
C LEU A 76 0.45 -28.64 -10.77
N GLU A 77 -0.66 -29.23 -10.34
CA GLU A 77 -1.09 -30.57 -10.75
C GLU A 77 -1.39 -30.64 -12.25
N ASP A 78 -2.16 -29.70 -12.80
CA ASP A 78 -2.48 -29.62 -14.22
C ASP A 78 -1.23 -29.52 -15.12
N THR A 79 -0.19 -28.84 -14.62
CA THR A 79 1.06 -28.63 -15.34
C THR A 79 2.10 -29.72 -15.07
N GLY A 80 1.86 -30.60 -14.09
CA GLY A 80 2.78 -31.65 -13.65
C GLY A 80 4.08 -31.12 -13.06
N ILE A 81 4.09 -29.90 -12.51
CA ILE A 81 5.29 -29.27 -11.96
C ILE A 81 5.40 -29.56 -10.47
N ASP A 82 6.49 -30.21 -10.06
CA ASP A 82 6.81 -30.40 -8.64
C ASP A 82 7.40 -29.11 -8.05
N PRO A 83 6.73 -28.46 -7.08
CA PRO A 83 7.21 -27.23 -6.44
C PRO A 83 8.53 -27.43 -5.69
N ASN A 84 8.85 -28.65 -5.24
CA ASN A 84 10.08 -28.93 -4.49
C ASN A 84 11.34 -28.71 -5.33
N TRP A 85 11.25 -28.78 -6.66
CA TRP A 85 12.36 -28.46 -7.55
C TRP A 85 12.87 -27.02 -7.35
N PHE A 86 11.97 -26.09 -7.05
CA PHE A 86 12.31 -24.68 -6.83
C PHE A 86 12.67 -24.37 -5.39
N LEU A 87 12.37 -25.25 -4.44
CA LEU A 87 12.60 -25.01 -3.01
C LEU A 87 13.85 -25.73 -2.48
N GLY A 88 14.35 -26.76 -3.19
CA GLY A 88 15.57 -27.48 -2.83
C GLY A 88 16.84 -26.62 -2.78
N THR A 89 17.94 -27.16 -2.27
CA THR A 89 19.24 -26.46 -2.30
C THR A 89 19.77 -26.40 -3.74
N ILE A 90 20.15 -25.21 -4.20
CA ILE A 90 20.73 -25.03 -5.55
C ILE A 90 22.23 -25.31 -5.49
N PRO A 91 22.75 -26.26 -6.28
CA PRO A 91 24.18 -26.43 -6.45
C PRO A 91 24.82 -25.16 -7.02
N VAL A 92 25.99 -24.77 -6.52
CA VAL A 92 26.71 -23.57 -7.02
C VAL A 92 27.05 -23.67 -8.51
N SER A 93 27.17 -24.88 -9.05
CA SER A 93 27.41 -25.17 -10.46
C SER A 93 26.14 -25.31 -11.31
N ALA A 94 24.95 -25.20 -10.72
CA ALA A 94 23.71 -25.38 -11.44
C ALA A 94 23.45 -24.18 -12.38
N LYS A 95 22.90 -24.48 -13.56
CA LYS A 95 22.38 -23.45 -14.45
C LYS A 95 21.04 -22.97 -13.90
N LEU A 96 21.01 -21.72 -13.46
CA LEU A 96 19.84 -21.03 -12.92
C LEU A 96 18.95 -20.49 -14.04
N ALA A 97 17.67 -20.28 -13.74
CA ALA A 97 16.70 -19.71 -14.67
C ALA A 97 17.15 -18.35 -15.25
N TRP A 98 17.81 -17.54 -14.43
CA TRP A 98 18.37 -16.23 -14.80
C TRP A 98 19.82 -16.28 -15.30
N SER A 99 20.41 -17.47 -15.55
CA SER A 99 21.80 -17.57 -16.05
C SER A 99 22.00 -17.02 -17.47
N HIS A 100 20.92 -16.70 -18.17
CA HIS A 100 20.96 -16.04 -19.47
C HIS A 100 21.12 -14.51 -19.33
N ILE A 101 21.01 -13.97 -18.13
CA ILE A 101 21.28 -12.56 -17.83
C ILE A 101 22.79 -12.42 -17.62
N ASP A 102 23.45 -11.79 -18.57
CA ASP A 102 24.85 -11.42 -18.42
C ASP A 102 24.95 -10.16 -17.54
N VAL A 103 25.62 -10.30 -16.40
CA VAL A 103 25.90 -9.19 -15.47
C VAL A 103 27.32 -8.66 -15.61
N GLY A 104 28.04 -9.09 -16.66
CA GLY A 104 29.42 -8.72 -16.95
C GLY A 104 30.45 -9.39 -16.04
N LEU A 105 30.09 -10.48 -15.35
CA LEU A 105 30.98 -11.18 -14.42
C LEU A 105 30.99 -12.68 -14.71
N GLU A 106 32.17 -13.27 -14.64
CA GLU A 106 32.35 -14.72 -14.80
C GLU A 106 31.75 -15.52 -13.63
N GLN A 107 31.14 -16.66 -13.96
CA GLN A 107 30.58 -17.57 -12.96
C GLN A 107 31.62 -18.05 -11.94
N GLY A 108 32.87 -18.27 -12.39
CA GLY A 108 33.97 -18.66 -11.52
C GLY A 108 34.28 -17.62 -10.44
N PHE A 109 34.21 -16.33 -10.79
CA PHE A 109 34.37 -15.23 -9.85
C PHE A 109 33.23 -15.19 -8.84
N LEU A 110 31.97 -15.22 -9.30
CA LEU A 110 30.79 -15.21 -8.42
C LEU A 110 30.82 -16.39 -7.43
N ALA A 111 31.22 -17.58 -7.88
CA ALA A 111 31.37 -18.75 -7.00
C ALA A 111 32.47 -18.56 -5.94
N ARG A 112 33.58 -17.89 -6.26
CA ARG A 112 34.62 -17.53 -5.27
C ARG A 112 34.10 -16.52 -4.26
N GLU A 113 33.38 -15.50 -4.70
CA GLU A 113 32.77 -14.48 -3.84
C GLU A 113 31.74 -15.09 -2.88
N TYR A 114 30.89 -16.00 -3.36
CA TYR A 114 29.97 -16.75 -2.52
C TYR A 114 30.69 -17.52 -1.40
N ARG A 115 31.79 -18.22 -1.72
CA ARG A 115 32.62 -18.91 -0.70
C ARG A 115 33.35 -17.95 0.24
N LYS A 116 33.62 -16.71 -0.15
CA LYS A 116 34.17 -15.67 0.76
C LYS A 116 33.10 -15.20 1.72
N ALA A 117 31.88 -14.92 1.22
CA ALA A 117 30.75 -14.51 2.02
C ALA A 117 30.41 -15.54 3.10
N LEU A 118 30.37 -16.84 2.76
CA LEU A 118 30.17 -17.93 3.73
C LEU A 118 31.24 -18.00 4.84
N ARG A 119 32.41 -17.41 4.60
CA ARG A 119 33.52 -17.33 5.56
C ARG A 119 33.65 -15.94 6.22
N ASN A 120 32.63 -15.08 6.07
CA ASN A 120 32.65 -13.68 6.52
C ASN A 120 33.90 -12.90 6.06
N ARG A 121 34.39 -13.19 4.85
CA ARG A 121 35.53 -12.49 4.26
C ARG A 121 35.05 -11.32 3.40
N LEU A 122 35.73 -10.19 3.55
CA LEU A 122 35.46 -9.00 2.76
C LEU A 122 35.97 -9.14 1.32
N SER A 123 35.38 -8.33 0.43
CA SER A 123 35.74 -8.23 -0.98
C SER A 123 36.23 -6.81 -1.28
N PRO A 124 37.54 -6.54 -1.16
CA PRO A 124 38.09 -5.21 -1.41
C PRO A 124 37.90 -4.79 -2.88
N PRO A 125 37.96 -3.48 -3.18
CA PRO A 125 37.76 -2.99 -4.54
C PRO A 125 38.91 -3.41 -5.48
N CYS A 126 38.58 -3.65 -6.75
CA CYS A 126 39.54 -3.94 -7.81
C CYS A 126 40.40 -2.71 -8.14
N GLY A 127 41.63 -2.90 -8.61
CA GLY A 127 42.56 -1.81 -8.91
C GLY A 127 43.10 -1.08 -7.67
N LYS A 128 42.97 -1.68 -6.49
CA LYS A 128 43.63 -1.21 -5.27
C LYS A 128 45.07 -1.67 -5.26
N THR A 129 45.90 -1.07 -4.40
CA THR A 129 47.29 -1.51 -4.29
C THR A 129 47.42 -2.76 -3.41
N VAL A 130 48.43 -3.58 -3.70
CA VAL A 130 48.74 -4.77 -2.91
C VAL A 130 49.02 -4.37 -1.45
N GLY A 131 48.39 -5.08 -0.51
CA GLY A 131 48.48 -4.80 0.93
C GLY A 131 47.50 -3.74 1.46
N SER A 132 46.91 -2.92 0.59
CA SER A 132 45.90 -1.91 0.99
C SER A 132 44.50 -2.51 1.04
N PHE A 133 43.57 -1.90 1.78
CA PHE A 133 42.16 -2.33 1.78
C PHE A 133 41.28 -1.51 0.83
N VAL A 134 41.64 -0.24 0.60
CA VAL A 134 40.92 0.73 -0.25
C VAL A 134 41.90 1.45 -1.18
N HIS A 135 41.37 2.27 -2.10
CA HIS A 135 42.17 3.18 -2.90
C HIS A 135 42.64 4.39 -2.09
N HIS A 136 43.66 5.07 -2.60
CA HIS A 136 44.07 6.37 -2.12
C HIS A 136 42.98 7.41 -2.36
N SER A 137 42.81 8.33 -1.41
CA SER A 137 41.78 9.38 -1.44
C SER A 137 42.29 10.76 -1.84
N ASN A 138 43.58 10.88 -2.19
CA ASN A 138 44.21 12.12 -2.62
C ASN A 138 45.29 11.85 -3.70
N VAL A 139 45.63 12.89 -4.47
CA VAL A 139 46.57 12.82 -5.59
C VAL A 139 47.99 12.49 -5.12
N GLN A 140 48.46 13.15 -4.05
CA GLN A 140 49.80 12.96 -3.50
C GLN A 140 50.11 11.47 -3.21
N ASP A 141 49.23 10.80 -2.46
CA ASP A 141 49.41 9.39 -2.11
C ASP A 141 49.22 8.47 -3.34
N ALA A 142 48.30 8.80 -4.24
CA ALA A 142 48.02 8.02 -5.45
C ALA A 142 49.17 8.05 -6.47
N GLU A 143 49.84 9.19 -6.63
CA GLU A 143 51.00 9.35 -7.52
C GLU A 143 52.29 8.80 -6.90
N ALA A 144 52.47 8.94 -5.58
CA ALA A 144 53.61 8.37 -4.85
C ALA A 144 53.59 6.82 -4.83
N GLU A 145 52.43 6.22 -5.05
CA GLU A 145 52.23 4.79 -4.98
C GLU A 145 52.80 4.03 -6.19
N LYS A 146 53.76 3.14 -5.90
CA LYS A 146 54.47 2.30 -6.87
C LYS A 146 54.10 0.81 -6.79
N ARG A 147 53.34 0.39 -5.77
CA ARG A 147 52.94 -1.03 -5.64
C ARG A 147 52.00 -1.43 -6.76
N ARG A 148 52.05 -2.72 -7.11
CA ARG A 148 51.17 -3.30 -8.14
C ARG A 148 49.70 -3.17 -7.74
N LEU A 149 48.85 -3.01 -8.76
CA LEU A 149 47.40 -3.02 -8.62
C LEU A 149 46.89 -4.46 -8.56
N VAL A 150 45.75 -4.66 -7.87
CA VAL A 150 45.12 -5.98 -7.70
C VAL A 150 43.93 -6.11 -8.64
N CYS A 151 43.96 -7.10 -9.54
CA CYS A 151 42.79 -7.62 -10.22
C CYS A 151 42.30 -8.90 -9.52
N TYR A 152 40.98 -9.06 -9.43
CA TYR A 152 40.35 -10.26 -8.84
C TYR A 152 39.89 -11.27 -9.88
N ASP A 153 40.21 -11.02 -11.15
CA ASP A 153 39.92 -11.90 -12.29
C ASP A 153 38.43 -12.20 -12.35
N CYS A 154 37.63 -11.13 -12.48
CA CYS A 154 36.17 -11.22 -12.55
C CYS A 154 35.66 -11.48 -13.97
N GLY A 155 36.55 -11.60 -14.95
CA GLY A 155 36.22 -11.72 -16.38
C GLY A 155 36.04 -10.41 -17.12
N VAL A 156 35.99 -9.27 -16.40
CA VAL A 156 36.03 -7.95 -17.05
C VAL A 156 37.46 -7.65 -17.45
N ALA A 157 37.70 -7.48 -18.75
CA ALA A 157 38.99 -7.11 -19.32
C ALA A 157 39.33 -5.63 -19.04
N CYS A 158 39.51 -5.27 -17.77
CA CYS A 158 39.81 -3.90 -17.35
C CYS A 158 41.27 -3.52 -17.65
N ASP A 159 41.48 -2.28 -18.11
CA ASP A 159 42.80 -1.65 -18.07
C ASP A 159 43.03 -1.02 -16.69
N LEU A 160 43.82 -1.70 -15.86
CA LEU A 160 44.12 -1.24 -14.50
C LEU A 160 44.93 0.07 -14.48
N THR A 161 45.72 0.33 -15.53
CA THR A 161 46.50 1.56 -15.65
C THR A 161 45.56 2.72 -15.96
N GLN A 162 44.71 2.54 -16.96
CA GLN A 162 43.67 3.51 -17.28
C GLN A 162 42.77 3.79 -16.05
N MET A 163 42.34 2.75 -15.32
CA MET A 163 41.56 2.92 -14.09
C MET A 163 42.30 3.73 -13.02
N LYS A 164 43.63 3.58 -12.90
CA LYS A 164 44.45 4.38 -11.98
C LYS A 164 44.50 5.84 -12.45
N ASP A 165 44.74 6.06 -13.73
CA ASP A 165 44.88 7.39 -14.31
C ASP A 165 43.55 8.17 -14.27
N GLU A 166 42.44 7.52 -14.62
CA GLU A 166 41.09 8.07 -14.50
C GLU A 166 40.76 8.42 -13.04
N ARG A 167 41.16 7.58 -12.09
CA ARG A 167 40.98 7.86 -10.66
C ARG A 167 41.80 9.07 -10.22
N ILE A 168 43.06 9.17 -10.63
CA ILE A 168 43.91 10.34 -10.33
C ILE A 168 43.33 11.60 -10.98
N GLY A 169 42.87 11.51 -12.23
CA GLY A 169 42.16 12.58 -12.93
C GLY A 169 40.90 13.02 -12.19
N HIS A 170 40.12 12.06 -11.68
CA HIS A 170 38.95 12.36 -10.86
C HIS A 170 39.32 13.04 -9.54
N LEU A 171 40.37 12.57 -8.84
CA LEU A 171 40.88 13.22 -7.64
C LEU A 171 41.32 14.66 -7.91
N LYS A 172 42.00 14.92 -9.05
CA LYS A 172 42.35 16.27 -9.51
C LYS A 172 41.11 17.11 -9.78
N SER A 173 40.09 16.55 -10.45
CA SER A 173 38.82 17.25 -10.72
C SER A 173 38.06 17.62 -9.45
N MET A 174 38.21 16.83 -8.39
CA MET A 174 37.65 17.09 -7.07
C MET A 174 38.55 17.95 -6.18
N ASN A 175 39.69 18.43 -6.70
CA ASN A 175 40.69 19.18 -5.95
C ASN A 175 41.21 18.44 -4.69
N ALA A 176 41.23 17.10 -4.71
CA ALA A 176 41.72 16.25 -3.62
C ALA A 176 43.24 16.07 -3.74
N LEU A 177 44.00 17.17 -3.70
CA LEU A 177 45.45 17.15 -3.99
C LEU A 177 46.27 16.49 -2.87
N GLU A 178 45.96 16.83 -1.63
CA GLU A 178 46.68 16.38 -0.43
C GLU A 178 45.72 15.66 0.54
N PRO A 179 46.24 14.87 1.50
CA PRO A 179 45.43 14.23 2.51
C PRO A 179 44.70 15.27 3.37
N VAL A 180 43.39 15.40 3.18
CA VAL A 180 42.57 16.28 4.02
C VAL A 180 42.38 15.63 5.39
N ARG A 181 42.95 16.24 6.43
CA ARG A 181 42.49 15.98 7.79
C ARG A 181 41.10 16.58 7.91
N CYS A 182 40.07 15.75 8.06
CA CYS A 182 38.71 16.24 8.28
C CYS A 182 38.71 17.14 9.53
N PRO A 183 38.54 18.46 9.41
CA PRO A 183 38.40 19.30 10.58
C PRO A 183 37.06 18.95 11.26
N PRO A 184 36.93 19.16 12.58
CA PRO A 184 35.65 19.00 13.24
C PRO A 184 34.58 19.87 12.54
N PRO A 185 33.33 19.40 12.45
CA PRO A 185 32.28 20.09 11.70
C PRO A 185 32.10 21.52 12.22
N THR A 186 32.24 22.49 11.33
CA THR A 186 31.98 23.91 11.57
C THR A 186 30.62 24.24 10.96
N TYR A 187 29.66 24.61 11.79
CA TYR A 187 28.30 24.95 11.35
C TYR A 187 28.23 26.44 11.01
N THR A 188 28.13 26.79 9.72
CA THR A 188 27.80 28.15 9.27
C THR A 188 26.30 28.26 9.00
N ALA A 189 25.67 29.26 9.61
CA ALA A 189 24.26 29.59 9.39
C ALA A 189 24.11 30.29 8.03
N GLY A 190 23.21 29.83 7.16
CA GLY A 190 22.83 30.64 5.99
C GLY A 190 22.06 29.93 4.88
N GLU A 191 22.55 28.80 4.37
CA GLU A 191 21.99 28.25 3.11
C GLU A 191 21.71 26.75 3.26
N ARG A 192 20.49 26.42 3.66
CA ARG A 192 19.97 25.06 3.61
C ARG A 192 19.04 24.97 2.41
N LEU A 193 19.20 23.93 1.59
CA LEU A 193 18.06 23.29 0.92
C LEU A 193 16.97 23.14 1.99
N VAL A 194 15.94 23.98 1.94
CA VAL A 194 14.95 24.04 3.01
C VAL A 194 14.07 22.82 2.86
N ASP A 195 14.51 21.73 3.47
CA ASP A 195 13.59 20.74 3.96
C ASP A 195 12.59 21.48 4.85
N ARG A 196 11.42 21.81 4.30
CA ARG A 196 10.34 22.51 5.03
C ARG A 196 9.74 21.64 6.14
N ARG A 197 10.26 20.43 6.36
CA ARG A 197 9.96 19.65 7.55
C ARG A 197 10.63 20.33 8.75
N PRO A 198 9.86 20.72 9.77
CA PRO A 198 10.45 21.29 10.97
C PRO A 198 11.32 20.25 11.66
N PHE A 199 12.39 20.70 12.33
CA PHE A 199 13.06 19.88 13.33
C PHE A 199 12.10 19.60 14.49
N HIS A 200 12.35 18.51 15.23
CA HIS A 200 11.56 18.17 16.40
C HIS A 200 11.49 19.34 17.39
N GLY A 201 10.29 19.69 17.86
CA GLY A 201 10.08 20.72 18.87
C GLY A 201 10.18 22.17 18.37
N VAL A 202 10.23 22.40 17.05
CA VAL A 202 10.16 23.75 16.48
C VAL A 202 8.70 24.23 16.49
N ASP A 203 8.47 25.45 16.99
CA ASP A 203 7.20 26.14 16.87
C ASP A 203 6.88 26.38 15.38
N GLN A 204 5.72 25.91 14.95
CA GLN A 204 5.25 25.98 13.57
C GLN A 204 4.21 27.09 13.36
N GLY A 205 4.00 27.95 14.37
CA GLY A 205 3.03 29.03 14.31
C GLY A 205 1.58 28.57 14.42
N PRO A 206 0.61 29.45 14.16
CA PRO A 206 -0.81 29.11 14.19
C PRO A 206 -1.18 28.12 13.09
N ALA A 207 -1.98 27.12 13.42
CA ALA A 207 -2.51 26.16 12.45
C ALA A 207 -3.88 26.61 11.91
N MET A 208 -4.08 26.53 10.60
CA MET A 208 -5.40 26.56 9.98
C MET A 208 -5.77 25.18 9.44
N ARG A 209 -7.08 24.93 9.30
CA ARG A 209 -7.61 23.66 8.78
C ARG A 209 -8.37 23.90 7.50
N ILE A 210 -8.16 23.04 6.51
CA ILE A 210 -8.99 22.97 5.30
C ILE A 210 -9.53 21.56 5.15
N ARG A 211 -10.72 21.41 4.57
CA ARG A 211 -11.30 20.13 4.17
C ARG A 211 -11.32 20.07 2.65
N LEU A 212 -10.75 19.02 2.10
CA LEU A 212 -10.70 18.74 0.66
C LEU A 212 -11.63 17.58 0.36
N GLY A 213 -12.49 17.75 -0.65
CA GLY A 213 -13.24 16.68 -1.29
C GLY A 213 -12.46 16.13 -2.48
N TYR A 214 -12.35 14.80 -2.58
CA TYR A 214 -11.71 14.14 -3.71
C TYR A 214 -12.43 12.85 -4.12
N ARG A 215 -12.19 12.40 -5.36
CA ARG A 215 -12.65 11.13 -5.91
C ARG A 215 -11.48 10.15 -5.99
N LYS A 216 -11.78 8.86 -5.93
CA LYS A 216 -10.81 7.76 -6.05
C LYS A 216 -11.36 6.74 -7.03
N LEU A 217 -10.94 6.85 -8.29
CA LEU A 217 -11.46 6.14 -9.44
C LEU A 217 -10.36 5.36 -10.18
N GLY A 218 -10.78 4.51 -11.13
CA GLY A 218 -9.87 3.75 -11.98
C GLY A 218 -8.90 2.86 -11.20
N ARG A 219 -7.65 2.80 -11.66
CA ARG A 219 -6.61 1.93 -11.06
C ARG A 219 -6.29 2.30 -9.61
N THR A 220 -6.46 3.56 -9.22
CA THR A 220 -6.21 4.02 -7.86
C THR A 220 -7.22 3.47 -6.85
N ALA A 221 -8.38 2.94 -7.29
CA ALA A 221 -9.27 2.16 -6.43
C ALA A 221 -8.55 0.95 -5.78
N TYR A 222 -7.53 0.39 -6.45
CA TYR A 222 -6.72 -0.73 -5.94
C TYR A 222 -5.54 -0.31 -5.06
N THR A 223 -5.34 0.99 -4.84
CA THR A 223 -4.34 1.48 -3.89
C THR A 223 -4.86 1.39 -2.47
N SER A 224 -4.04 0.87 -1.56
CA SER A 224 -4.36 0.77 -0.13
C SER A 224 -4.51 2.15 0.51
N HIS A 225 -5.24 2.23 1.62
CA HIS A 225 -5.35 3.48 2.38
C HIS A 225 -3.97 3.99 2.86
N LEU A 226 -3.08 3.08 3.27
CA LEU A 226 -1.75 3.45 3.77
C LEU A 226 -0.89 4.08 2.68
N ASP A 227 -0.97 3.56 1.45
CA ASP A 227 -0.24 4.13 0.31
C ASP A 227 -0.80 5.48 -0.10
N LEU A 228 -2.13 5.65 -0.03
CA LEU A 228 -2.77 6.95 -0.23
C LEU A 228 -2.28 7.97 0.81
N VAL A 229 -2.23 7.61 2.10
CA VAL A 229 -1.71 8.47 3.18
C VAL A 229 -0.26 8.88 2.95
N ARG A 230 0.56 8.03 2.32
CA ARG A 230 1.97 8.33 1.97
C ARG A 230 2.09 9.20 0.71
N ALA A 231 1.18 9.05 -0.23
CA ALA A 231 1.17 9.76 -1.51
C ALA A 231 0.58 11.18 -1.38
N PHE A 232 -0.46 11.35 -0.57
CA PHE A 232 -1.20 12.61 -0.43
C PHE A 232 -0.31 13.82 -0.07
N PRO A 233 0.60 13.72 0.92
CA PRO A 233 1.53 14.81 1.23
C PRO A 233 2.44 15.22 0.07
N ARG A 234 2.68 14.34 -0.91
CA ARG A 234 3.50 14.66 -2.08
C ARG A 234 2.71 15.54 -3.05
N MET A 235 1.42 15.25 -3.28
CA MET A 235 0.53 16.10 -4.09
C MET A 235 0.41 17.50 -3.46
N LEU A 236 0.14 17.58 -2.15
CA LEU A 236 0.03 18.86 -1.46
C LEU A 236 1.33 19.69 -1.49
N ARG A 237 2.50 19.05 -1.37
CA ARG A 237 3.79 19.75 -1.47
C ARG A 237 4.14 20.21 -2.88
N ARG A 238 3.69 19.50 -3.92
CA ARG A 238 3.93 19.88 -5.33
C ARG A 238 3.25 21.20 -5.69
N VAL A 239 2.09 21.47 -5.09
CA VAL A 239 1.40 22.77 -5.24
C VAL A 239 1.91 23.82 -4.26
N GLY A 240 2.93 23.54 -3.44
CA GLY A 240 3.56 24.51 -2.56
C GLY A 240 2.81 24.80 -1.24
N LEU A 241 1.84 23.97 -0.84
CA LEU A 241 1.09 24.20 0.40
C LEU A 241 2.02 24.10 1.65
N PRO A 242 1.94 25.06 2.58
CA PRO A 242 2.73 25.05 3.83
C PRO A 242 2.10 24.11 4.85
N LEU A 243 2.42 22.82 4.74
CA LEU A 243 1.86 21.78 5.62
C LEU A 243 2.25 21.95 7.09
N TYR A 244 1.32 21.69 8.00
CA TYR A 244 1.58 21.62 9.44
C TYR A 244 1.94 20.17 9.85
N TYR A 245 2.99 19.97 10.65
CA TYR A 245 3.54 18.66 11.00
C TYR A 245 3.28 18.26 12.46
N SER A 246 3.36 16.96 12.74
CA SER A 246 3.40 16.43 14.10
C SER A 246 4.73 16.73 14.80
N GLU A 247 4.70 16.83 16.12
CA GLU A 247 5.86 17.15 16.97
C GLU A 247 6.71 15.92 17.36
N GLY A 248 6.46 14.75 16.77
CA GLY A 248 7.20 13.52 17.10
C GLY A 248 8.57 13.42 16.42
N PHE A 249 9.36 12.41 16.79
CA PHE A 249 10.70 12.15 16.23
C PHE A 249 10.74 11.93 14.70
N ARG A 250 9.58 11.66 14.08
CA ARG A 250 9.39 11.60 12.63
C ARG A 250 8.22 12.52 12.29
N PRO A 251 8.45 13.82 12.05
CA PRO A 251 7.37 14.78 11.78
C PRO A 251 6.64 14.39 10.50
N LEU A 252 5.34 14.13 10.62
CA LEU A 252 4.45 13.81 9.51
C LEU A 252 3.40 14.92 9.38
N PRO A 253 3.00 15.28 8.14
CA PRO A 253 1.91 16.22 7.92
C PRO A 253 0.65 15.78 8.65
N ARG A 254 -0.01 16.73 9.31
CA ARG A 254 -1.26 16.51 10.04
C ARG A 254 -2.42 16.46 9.06
N LEU A 255 -2.70 15.25 8.58
CA LEU A 255 -3.85 14.92 7.76
C LEU A 255 -4.83 14.09 8.58
N THR A 256 -6.14 14.29 8.40
CA THR A 256 -7.19 13.45 8.97
C THR A 256 -8.11 13.01 7.85
N PHE A 257 -8.08 11.72 7.51
CA PHE A 257 -8.92 11.15 6.47
C PHE A 257 -10.28 10.72 7.03
N GLY A 258 -11.28 10.62 6.16
CA GLY A 258 -12.52 9.91 6.47
C GLY A 258 -12.32 8.39 6.64
N PRO A 259 -13.41 7.65 6.90
CA PRO A 259 -13.38 6.19 7.00
C PRO A 259 -12.69 5.53 5.80
N ALA A 260 -11.71 4.67 6.08
CA ALA A 260 -10.91 4.02 5.03
C ALA A 260 -11.78 3.19 4.08
N LEU A 261 -11.48 3.29 2.78
CA LEU A 261 -12.07 2.43 1.76
C LEU A 261 -11.38 1.05 1.76
N PRO A 262 -12.15 -0.05 1.61
CA PRO A 262 -11.59 -1.33 1.19
C PRO A 262 -10.87 -1.18 -0.16
N VAL A 263 -9.84 -2.00 -0.37
CA VAL A 263 -9.13 -2.04 -1.65
C VAL A 263 -10.04 -2.61 -2.73
N GLY A 264 -10.00 -2.01 -3.92
CA GLY A 264 -10.89 -2.34 -5.03
C GLY A 264 -12.21 -1.56 -5.01
N THR A 265 -12.50 -0.80 -3.96
CA THR A 265 -13.69 0.06 -3.89
C THR A 265 -13.37 1.45 -4.46
N ALA A 266 -14.14 1.87 -5.46
CA ALA A 266 -14.09 3.22 -6.01
C ALA A 266 -14.92 4.18 -5.12
N SER A 267 -14.64 5.49 -5.21
CA SER A 267 -15.42 6.49 -4.48
C SER A 267 -15.52 7.81 -5.21
N LEU A 268 -16.68 8.44 -5.11
CA LEU A 268 -17.00 9.75 -5.68
C LEU A 268 -16.98 10.88 -4.63
N CYS A 269 -16.76 10.57 -3.35
CA CYS A 269 -17.04 11.52 -2.26
C CYS A 269 -16.06 11.40 -1.07
N GLU A 270 -14.78 11.16 -1.31
CA GLU A 270 -13.79 11.11 -0.24
C GLU A 270 -13.46 12.49 0.32
N HIS A 271 -13.05 12.52 1.58
CA HIS A 271 -12.69 13.76 2.26
C HIS A 271 -11.43 13.61 3.10
N VAL A 272 -10.65 14.69 3.17
CA VAL A 272 -9.49 14.81 4.06
C VAL A 272 -9.40 16.21 4.65
N ASP A 273 -9.19 16.29 5.96
CA ASP A 273 -8.84 17.51 6.65
C ASP A 273 -7.31 17.66 6.64
N VAL A 274 -6.83 18.79 6.11
CA VAL A 274 -5.41 19.14 6.02
C VAL A 274 -5.14 20.30 6.96
N ARG A 275 -4.10 20.19 7.79
CA ARG A 275 -3.60 21.33 8.59
C ARG A 275 -2.47 22.04 7.85
N LEU A 276 -2.56 23.36 7.80
CA LEU A 276 -1.59 24.25 7.18
C LEU A 276 -1.07 25.26 8.21
N ARG A 277 0.13 25.79 7.98
CA ARG A 277 0.67 26.92 8.74
C ARG A 277 0.00 28.21 8.26
N ALA A 278 -0.73 28.87 9.15
CA ALA A 278 -1.61 29.99 8.81
C ALA A 278 -0.84 31.31 8.62
N ASP A 279 0.30 31.45 9.30
CA ASP A 279 1.23 32.58 9.20
C ASP A 279 1.88 32.73 7.81
N GLU A 280 2.01 31.62 7.07
CA GLU A 280 2.50 31.64 5.68
C GLU A 280 1.44 32.03 4.63
N ASN A 281 0.23 32.41 5.06
CA ASN A 281 -0.87 32.86 4.20
C ASN A 281 -1.05 31.97 2.95
N PRO A 282 -1.44 30.69 3.13
CA PRO A 282 -1.50 29.74 2.02
C PRO A 282 -2.47 30.21 0.94
N ASP A 283 -2.01 30.18 -0.31
CA ASP A 283 -2.84 30.45 -1.47
C ASP A 283 -3.80 29.26 -1.73
N LEU A 284 -5.09 29.49 -1.43
CA LEU A 284 -6.18 28.55 -1.65
C LEU A 284 -7.00 28.86 -2.91
N GLU A 285 -6.66 29.93 -3.63
CA GLU A 285 -7.32 30.26 -4.89
C GLU A 285 -7.02 29.17 -5.92
N ARG A 286 -8.06 28.71 -6.63
CA ARG A 286 -7.97 27.62 -7.62
C ARG A 286 -7.23 26.37 -7.11
N LEU A 287 -7.28 26.11 -5.80
CA LEU A 287 -6.51 25.04 -5.17
C LEU A 287 -6.81 23.67 -5.79
N CYS A 288 -8.08 23.36 -6.06
CA CYS A 288 -8.47 22.08 -6.66
C CYS A 288 -7.90 21.91 -8.08
N GLU A 289 -7.89 22.97 -8.89
CA GLU A 289 -7.30 22.97 -10.24
C GLU A 289 -5.80 22.65 -10.17
N ARG A 290 -5.05 23.40 -9.35
CA ARG A 290 -3.62 23.20 -9.13
C ARG A 290 -3.30 21.80 -8.58
N LEU A 291 -4.13 21.28 -7.69
CA LEU A 291 -3.97 19.92 -7.17
C LEU A 291 -4.20 18.89 -8.27
N ASN A 292 -5.21 19.06 -9.12
CA ASN A 292 -5.53 18.15 -10.22
C ASN A 292 -4.42 18.09 -11.29
N GLU A 293 -3.69 19.19 -11.53
CA GLU A 293 -2.52 19.21 -12.44
C GLU A 293 -1.38 18.28 -11.99
N THR A 294 -1.29 18.00 -10.68
CA THR A 294 -0.21 17.19 -10.09
C THR A 294 -0.70 15.91 -9.43
N ALA A 295 -2.00 15.66 -9.50
CA ALA A 295 -2.66 14.51 -8.89
C ALA A 295 -2.25 13.21 -9.56
N ILE A 296 -2.33 12.12 -8.80
CA ILE A 296 -2.14 10.78 -9.34
C ILE A 296 -3.39 10.43 -10.15
N GLU A 297 -3.21 9.73 -11.27
CA GLU A 297 -4.31 9.25 -12.12
C GLU A 297 -5.40 8.57 -11.28
N GLY A 298 -6.67 8.98 -11.48
CA GLY A 298 -7.80 8.46 -10.70
C GLY A 298 -8.05 9.18 -9.37
N ILE A 299 -7.19 10.11 -8.94
CA ILE A 299 -7.52 11.08 -7.88
C ILE A 299 -7.96 12.40 -8.52
N GLU A 300 -9.16 12.86 -8.17
CA GLU A 300 -9.71 14.13 -8.65
C GLU A 300 -10.24 14.93 -7.47
N PHE A 301 -9.67 16.11 -7.23
CA PHE A 301 -10.13 17.07 -6.24
C PHE A 301 -11.26 17.91 -6.83
N PHE A 302 -12.40 18.00 -6.14
CA PHE A 302 -13.57 18.71 -6.65
C PHE A 302 -13.95 19.95 -5.84
N GLU A 303 -13.63 19.99 -4.55
CA GLU A 303 -14.02 21.12 -3.70
C GLU A 303 -13.12 21.24 -2.47
N HIS A 304 -12.98 22.47 -1.95
CA HIS A 304 -12.36 22.71 -0.65
C HIS A 304 -13.14 23.71 0.20
N ARG A 305 -12.99 23.61 1.53
CA ARG A 305 -13.53 24.55 2.52
C ARG A 305 -12.53 24.84 3.62
N VAL A 306 -12.46 26.08 4.08
CA VAL A 306 -11.69 26.46 5.27
C VAL A 306 -12.53 26.16 6.51
N LEU A 307 -11.94 25.46 7.48
CA LEU A 307 -12.59 25.11 8.73
C LEU A 307 -12.29 26.16 9.79
N GLY A 308 -13.34 26.64 10.46
CA GLY A 308 -13.23 27.51 11.63
C GLY A 308 -12.70 26.78 12.87
N PRO A 309 -12.42 27.51 13.96
CA PRO A 309 -11.87 26.94 15.20
C PRO A 309 -12.78 25.86 15.82
N HIS A 310 -14.10 26.02 15.72
CA HIS A 310 -15.09 25.13 16.31
C HIS A 310 -15.64 24.06 15.36
N ASP A 311 -15.24 24.08 14.08
CA ASP A 311 -15.72 23.09 13.12
C ASP A 311 -15.17 21.70 13.46
N ALA A 312 -16.05 20.70 13.47
CA ALA A 312 -15.70 19.34 13.85
C ALA A 312 -14.82 18.64 12.80
N ALA A 313 -13.87 17.82 13.26
CA ALA A 313 -13.05 16.97 12.40
C ALA A 313 -13.89 15.88 11.71
N LEU A 314 -13.43 15.39 10.56
CA LEU A 314 -14.18 14.44 9.72
C LEU A 314 -14.73 13.22 10.47
N ASN A 315 -13.93 12.64 11.37
CA ASN A 315 -14.31 11.47 12.16
C ASN A 315 -15.47 11.71 13.14
N ARG A 316 -15.83 12.97 13.42
CA ARG A 316 -17.00 13.35 14.23
C ARG A 316 -18.19 13.81 13.39
N VAL A 317 -17.97 14.06 12.10
CA VAL A 317 -19.00 14.54 11.17
C VAL A 317 -19.63 13.37 10.41
N ILE A 318 -18.83 12.40 10.00
CA ILE A 318 -19.30 11.29 9.17
C ILE A 318 -20.06 10.28 10.05
N GLU A 319 -21.38 10.23 9.86
CA GLU A 319 -22.31 9.36 10.60
C GLU A 319 -22.95 8.31 9.67
N GLU A 320 -23.04 8.59 8.37
CA GLU A 320 -23.59 7.67 7.37
C GLU A 320 -22.75 7.69 6.08
N ALA A 321 -22.80 6.59 5.33
CA ALA A 321 -22.26 6.50 3.99
C ALA A 321 -23.25 5.85 3.02
N ASP A 322 -23.31 6.41 1.82
CA ASP A 322 -24.07 5.87 0.70
C ASP A 322 -23.14 5.12 -0.24
N TYR A 323 -23.65 4.01 -0.76
CA TYR A 323 -22.97 3.15 -1.69
C TYR A 323 -23.89 2.84 -2.88
N ALA A 324 -23.28 2.68 -4.05
CA ALA A 324 -23.89 2.02 -5.19
C ALA A 324 -23.17 0.68 -5.38
N ALA A 325 -23.89 -0.41 -5.23
CA ALA A 325 -23.45 -1.77 -5.52
C ALA A 325 -23.88 -2.14 -6.95
N ALA A 326 -23.03 -2.88 -7.64
CA ALA A 326 -23.28 -3.42 -8.96
C ALA A 326 -23.24 -4.95 -8.89
N LEU A 327 -24.33 -5.58 -9.33
CA LEU A 327 -24.42 -7.02 -9.53
C LEU A 327 -24.54 -7.32 -11.01
N SER A 328 -23.79 -8.29 -11.51
CA SER A 328 -23.93 -8.75 -12.88
C SER A 328 -25.24 -9.52 -13.06
N GLU A 329 -26.00 -9.22 -14.11
CA GLU A 329 -27.19 -10.00 -14.46
C GLU A 329 -26.85 -11.49 -14.68
N GLN A 330 -25.65 -11.78 -15.21
CA GLN A 330 -25.19 -13.15 -15.41
C GLN A 330 -24.90 -13.88 -14.09
N GLU A 331 -24.31 -13.18 -13.11
CA GLU A 331 -24.03 -13.73 -11.78
C GLU A 331 -25.35 -14.01 -11.06
N LEU A 332 -26.29 -13.05 -11.10
CA LEU A 332 -27.63 -13.20 -10.54
C LEU A 332 -28.37 -14.40 -11.13
N ALA A 333 -28.36 -14.55 -12.46
CA ALA A 333 -28.96 -15.69 -13.14
C ALA A 333 -28.35 -17.02 -12.70
N SER A 334 -27.03 -17.08 -12.53
CA SER A 334 -26.33 -18.29 -12.05
C SER A 334 -26.68 -18.67 -10.60
N LEU A 335 -27.11 -17.69 -9.80
CA LEU A 335 -27.55 -17.86 -8.42
C LEU A 335 -29.07 -18.12 -8.31
N GLY A 336 -29.77 -18.26 -9.44
CA GLY A 336 -31.22 -18.50 -9.48
C GLY A 336 -32.07 -17.26 -9.29
N ILE A 337 -31.49 -16.05 -9.34
CA ILE A 337 -32.20 -14.78 -9.28
C ILE A 337 -32.52 -14.36 -10.73
N ALA A 338 -33.71 -14.72 -11.20
CA ALA A 338 -34.09 -14.58 -12.59
C ALA A 338 -34.41 -13.14 -13.01
N ASP A 339 -34.87 -12.29 -12.09
CA ASP A 339 -35.21 -10.90 -12.38
C ASP A 339 -35.02 -9.95 -11.19
N GLU A 340 -35.11 -8.65 -11.49
CA GLU A 340 -35.05 -7.56 -10.51
C GLU A 340 -36.16 -7.66 -9.45
N ALA A 341 -37.32 -8.22 -9.79
CA ALA A 341 -38.47 -8.30 -8.89
C ALA A 341 -38.23 -9.30 -7.76
N ILE A 342 -37.62 -10.44 -8.04
CA ILE A 342 -37.19 -11.43 -7.04
C ILE A 342 -36.19 -10.80 -6.09
N LEU A 343 -35.16 -10.13 -6.61
CA LEU A 343 -34.17 -9.47 -5.76
C LEU A 343 -34.80 -8.37 -4.89
N LYS A 344 -35.70 -7.56 -5.47
CA LYS A 344 -36.49 -6.58 -4.72
C LYS A 344 -37.30 -7.23 -3.61
N ALA A 345 -37.95 -8.37 -3.87
CA ALA A 345 -38.72 -9.09 -2.86
C ALA A 345 -37.81 -9.57 -1.71
N MET A 346 -36.66 -10.19 -2.03
CA MET A 346 -35.70 -10.66 -1.03
C MET A 346 -35.15 -9.52 -0.17
N LEU A 347 -34.77 -8.38 -0.76
CA LEU A 347 -34.20 -7.25 -0.01
C LEU A 347 -35.25 -6.48 0.80
N ASN A 348 -36.53 -6.57 0.42
CA ASN A 348 -37.65 -5.99 1.18
C ASN A 348 -38.06 -6.88 2.36
N GLU A 349 -37.83 -8.19 2.26
CA GLU A 349 -38.01 -9.11 3.38
C GLU A 349 -36.90 -8.87 4.40
N ARG A 350 -37.16 -8.00 5.37
CA ARG A 350 -36.21 -7.68 6.45
C ARG A 350 -36.43 -8.65 7.62
N PRO A 351 -35.61 -9.70 7.78
CA PRO A 351 -35.72 -10.59 8.94
C PRO A 351 -35.48 -9.82 10.24
N ALA A 352 -36.11 -10.29 11.33
CA ALA A 352 -36.01 -9.65 12.63
C ALA A 352 -34.58 -9.67 13.21
N GLU A 353 -33.78 -10.67 12.87
CA GLU A 353 -32.37 -10.77 13.20
C GLU A 353 -31.53 -10.74 11.92
N LEU A 354 -30.74 -9.68 11.73
CA LEU A 354 -29.87 -9.50 10.56
C LEU A 354 -28.41 -9.40 11.01
N TYR A 355 -27.70 -10.52 10.98
CA TYR A 355 -26.33 -10.65 11.47
C TYR A 355 -25.43 -11.36 10.48
N ILE A 356 -24.13 -11.05 10.54
CA ILE A 356 -23.10 -11.78 9.82
C ILE A 356 -21.90 -12.06 10.74
N ASP A 357 -21.29 -13.24 10.60
CA ASP A 357 -20.10 -13.61 11.35
C ASP A 357 -18.84 -13.28 10.55
N ARG A 358 -18.02 -12.36 11.07
CA ARG A 358 -16.73 -12.01 10.45
C ARG A 358 -15.59 -12.63 11.23
N GLU A 359 -14.72 -13.37 10.56
CA GLU A 359 -13.48 -13.83 11.17
C GLU A 359 -12.42 -12.71 11.14
N ILE A 360 -11.89 -12.36 12.31
CA ILE A 360 -10.82 -11.36 12.45
C ILE A 360 -9.72 -11.99 13.29
N LYS A 361 -8.57 -12.30 12.67
CA LYS A 361 -7.40 -12.89 13.36
C LYS A 361 -7.75 -14.18 14.13
N GLY A 362 -8.59 -15.05 13.55
CA GLY A 362 -9.02 -16.31 14.17
C GLY A 362 -10.15 -16.19 15.19
N LEU A 363 -10.68 -14.98 15.43
CA LEU A 363 -11.84 -14.75 16.29
C LEU A 363 -13.07 -14.46 15.43
N LYS A 364 -14.14 -15.23 15.61
CA LYS A 364 -15.44 -14.93 14.99
C LYS A 364 -16.10 -13.78 15.75
N LYS A 365 -16.42 -12.71 15.03
CA LYS A 365 -17.12 -11.54 15.55
C LYS A 365 -18.45 -11.39 14.83
N ARG A 366 -19.55 -11.50 15.57
CA ARG A 366 -20.89 -11.24 15.08
C ARG A 366 -21.07 -9.74 14.83
N VAL A 367 -21.51 -9.37 13.64
CA VAL A 367 -21.77 -8.00 13.19
C VAL A 367 -23.27 -7.83 13.01
N ASP A 368 -23.83 -6.82 13.65
CA ASP A 368 -25.25 -6.45 13.53
C ASP A 368 -25.43 -5.59 12.28
N VAL A 369 -26.01 -6.19 11.24
CA VAL A 369 -26.29 -5.51 9.97
C VAL A 369 -27.57 -4.69 10.09
N GLY A 370 -28.58 -5.21 10.82
CA GLY A 370 -29.88 -4.54 11.00
C GLY A 370 -29.75 -3.16 11.66
N ALA A 371 -28.89 -3.04 12.67
CA ALA A 371 -28.64 -1.77 13.34
C ALA A 371 -27.90 -0.73 12.46
N ALA A 372 -27.18 -1.19 11.43
CA ALA A 372 -26.38 -0.33 10.57
C ALA A 372 -27.07 0.00 9.23
N LEU A 373 -27.93 -0.88 8.70
CA LEU A 373 -28.61 -0.69 7.43
C LEU A 373 -29.76 0.31 7.57
N VAL A 374 -29.59 1.49 6.96
CA VAL A 374 -30.61 2.55 6.99
C VAL A 374 -31.58 2.37 5.82
N ASP A 375 -31.07 2.25 4.60
CA ASP A 375 -31.87 2.16 3.38
C ASP A 375 -31.21 1.25 2.35
N ILE A 376 -32.02 0.61 1.52
CA ILE A 376 -31.57 -0.21 0.39
C ILE A 376 -32.60 -0.16 -0.73
N ARG A 377 -32.17 0.13 -1.97
CA ARG A 377 -33.06 0.20 -3.14
C ARG A 377 -32.42 -0.41 -4.37
N VAL A 378 -33.21 -1.19 -5.10
CA VAL A 378 -32.80 -1.84 -6.35
C VAL A 378 -33.25 -1.01 -7.55
N GLY A 379 -32.39 -0.91 -8.55
CA GLY A 379 -32.62 -0.14 -9.78
C GLY A 379 -32.14 1.32 -9.70
N GLU A 380 -31.58 1.74 -8.56
CA GLU A 380 -31.04 3.09 -8.37
C GLU A 380 -29.50 3.07 -8.28
N GLY A 381 -28.85 4.15 -8.71
CA GLY A 381 -27.40 4.32 -8.60
C GLY A 381 -26.59 4.04 -9.88
N GLY A 382 -27.25 3.78 -11.02
CA GLY A 382 -26.59 3.52 -12.30
C GLY A 382 -25.62 4.63 -12.75
N ASP A 383 -25.97 5.91 -12.56
CA ASP A 383 -25.07 7.04 -12.87
C ASP A 383 -23.75 6.97 -12.07
N ALA A 384 -23.84 6.63 -10.78
CA ALA A 384 -22.66 6.53 -9.93
C ALA A 384 -21.74 5.38 -10.35
N LEU A 385 -22.31 4.25 -10.78
CA LEU A 385 -21.56 3.13 -11.33
C LEU A 385 -20.87 3.50 -12.65
N TRP A 386 -21.61 4.15 -13.55
CA TRP A 386 -21.09 4.62 -14.84
C TRP A 386 -19.92 5.60 -14.64
N ARG A 387 -20.08 6.60 -13.76
CA ARG A 387 -19.02 7.56 -13.41
C ARG A 387 -17.81 6.90 -12.75
N ALA A 388 -17.99 5.75 -12.09
CA ALA A 388 -16.90 4.97 -11.55
C ALA A 388 -16.17 4.09 -12.59
N GLY A 389 -16.63 4.11 -13.84
CA GLY A 389 -16.08 3.31 -14.94
C GLY A 389 -16.53 1.86 -14.90
N PHE A 390 -17.72 1.58 -14.35
CA PHE A 390 -18.30 0.24 -14.41
C PHE A 390 -19.11 0.11 -15.70
N GLU A 391 -18.90 -1.00 -16.40
CA GLU A 391 -19.50 -1.31 -17.69
C GLU A 391 -20.13 -2.71 -17.66
N GLY A 392 -21.07 -2.96 -18.58
CA GLY A 392 -21.77 -4.23 -18.72
C GLY A 392 -23.24 -4.18 -18.28
N ALA A 393 -23.91 -5.32 -18.36
CA ALA A 393 -25.28 -5.52 -17.87
C ALA A 393 -25.26 -5.65 -16.35
N LEU A 394 -25.43 -4.52 -15.66
CA LEU A 394 -25.32 -4.40 -14.21
C LEU A 394 -26.65 -3.94 -13.63
N LEU A 395 -27.12 -4.64 -12.61
CA LEU A 395 -28.25 -4.21 -11.78
C LEU A 395 -27.73 -3.33 -10.64
N PRO A 396 -28.07 -2.02 -10.60
CA PRO A 396 -27.58 -1.11 -9.58
C PRO A 396 -28.42 -1.22 -8.30
N ILE A 397 -27.76 -1.15 -7.15
CA ILE A 397 -28.41 -1.15 -5.83
C ILE A 397 -27.81 -0.05 -4.98
N THR A 398 -28.62 0.88 -4.49
CA THR A 398 -28.19 1.87 -3.50
C THR A 398 -28.30 1.29 -2.10
N ILE A 399 -27.28 1.49 -1.28
CA ILE A 399 -27.21 1.01 0.10
C ILE A 399 -26.73 2.17 0.98
N THR A 400 -27.49 2.51 2.01
CA THR A 400 -27.10 3.49 3.03
C THR A 400 -26.78 2.77 4.33
N LEU A 401 -25.55 2.97 4.82
CA LEU A 401 -25.07 2.39 6.08
C LEU A 401 -24.72 3.47 7.09
N ARG A 402 -25.16 3.28 8.32
CA ARG A 402 -24.75 4.06 9.48
C ARG A 402 -23.35 3.63 9.94
N LEU A 403 -22.53 4.63 10.20
CA LEU A 403 -21.14 4.54 10.61
C LEU A 403 -21.04 4.92 12.10
N GLY A 404 -20.18 4.24 12.87
CA GLY A 404 -19.94 4.58 14.29
C GLY A 404 -20.13 3.43 15.29
N GLY A 405 -20.71 2.30 14.87
CA GLY A 405 -20.72 1.07 15.67
C GLY A 405 -19.33 0.43 15.83
N LYS A 406 -19.16 -0.50 16.78
CA LYS A 406 -17.89 -1.22 17.01
C LYS A 406 -17.38 -1.96 15.76
N THR A 407 -18.28 -2.36 14.87
CA THR A 407 -17.98 -2.90 13.54
C THR A 407 -19.07 -2.44 12.58
N THR A 408 -18.71 -1.75 11.51
CA THR A 408 -19.64 -1.44 10.42
C THR A 408 -19.63 -2.61 9.42
N PRO A 409 -20.81 -3.09 8.97
CA PRO A 409 -20.89 -4.06 7.89
C PRO A 409 -20.43 -3.44 6.57
N ARG A 410 -19.97 -4.28 5.64
CA ARG A 410 -19.68 -3.89 4.26
C ARG A 410 -20.96 -3.97 3.43
N PRO A 411 -21.08 -3.23 2.32
CA PRO A 411 -22.28 -3.32 1.47
C PRO A 411 -22.53 -4.75 0.94
N GLY A 412 -21.49 -5.51 0.61
CA GLY A 412 -21.62 -6.92 0.24
C GLY A 412 -22.17 -7.80 1.37
N GLU A 413 -21.68 -7.61 2.60
CA GLU A 413 -22.19 -8.32 3.79
C GLU A 413 -23.64 -7.96 4.11
N ALA A 414 -24.07 -6.72 3.80
CA ALA A 414 -25.46 -6.32 3.95
C ALA A 414 -26.37 -7.05 2.95
N LEU A 415 -25.92 -7.22 1.70
CA LEU A 415 -26.65 -8.02 0.72
C LEU A 415 -26.66 -9.51 1.07
N GLU A 416 -25.53 -10.05 1.51
CA GLU A 416 -25.43 -11.44 1.97
C GLU A 416 -26.40 -11.70 3.13
N ALA A 417 -26.41 -10.83 4.15
CA ALA A 417 -27.30 -11.00 5.29
C ALA A 417 -28.79 -10.94 4.91
N LEU A 418 -29.16 -10.11 3.92
CA LEU A 418 -30.54 -10.00 3.45
C LEU A 418 -30.95 -11.15 2.52
N THR A 419 -30.03 -11.65 1.69
CA THR A 419 -30.33 -12.66 0.68
C THR A 419 -30.03 -14.09 1.12
N GLY A 420 -29.18 -14.26 2.14
CA GLY A 420 -28.63 -15.55 2.55
C GLY A 420 -27.59 -16.13 1.58
N ILE A 421 -27.12 -15.35 0.59
CA ILE A 421 -26.23 -15.81 -0.47
C ILE A 421 -24.81 -15.25 -0.26
N ASP A 422 -23.90 -16.07 0.25
CA ASP A 422 -22.49 -15.74 0.48
C ASP A 422 -21.72 -15.48 -0.84
N ALA A 423 -22.12 -16.12 -1.93
CA ALA A 423 -21.50 -15.93 -3.25
C ALA A 423 -21.74 -14.54 -3.87
N LEU A 424 -22.57 -13.69 -3.25
CA LEU A 424 -22.98 -12.41 -3.80
C LEU A 424 -21.97 -11.31 -3.45
N ALA A 425 -20.95 -11.16 -4.30
CA ALA A 425 -19.84 -10.23 -4.10
C ALA A 425 -19.96 -8.98 -5.01
N PRO A 426 -20.77 -7.96 -4.65
CA PRO A 426 -20.97 -6.81 -5.51
C PRO A 426 -19.70 -6.01 -5.69
N ARG A 427 -19.55 -5.41 -6.88
CA ARG A 427 -18.61 -4.29 -7.06
C ARG A 427 -19.25 -3.04 -6.47
N VAL A 428 -18.51 -2.32 -5.64
CA VAL A 428 -19.07 -1.20 -4.85
C VAL A 428 -18.39 0.11 -5.18
N VAL A 429 -19.18 1.17 -5.24
CA VAL A 429 -18.76 2.56 -5.31
C VAL A 429 -19.33 3.29 -4.11
N ARG A 430 -18.50 4.00 -3.34
CA ARG A 430 -19.00 4.93 -2.31
C ARG A 430 -19.42 6.24 -2.97
N THR A 431 -20.66 6.65 -2.75
CA THR A 431 -21.29 7.77 -3.46
C THR A 431 -21.47 9.01 -2.60
N GLY A 432 -21.63 8.84 -1.28
CA GLY A 432 -21.79 9.94 -0.36
C GLY A 432 -21.34 9.64 1.07
N PHE A 433 -21.06 10.71 1.81
CA PHE A 433 -20.96 10.72 3.27
C PHE A 433 -21.92 11.76 3.81
N PHE A 434 -22.52 11.45 4.97
CA PHE A 434 -23.52 12.33 5.55
C PHE A 434 -23.42 12.40 7.07
N ALA A 435 -23.86 13.54 7.59
CA ALA A 435 -24.17 13.78 8.99
C ALA A 435 -25.68 14.05 9.11
N THR A 436 -26.30 13.55 10.17
CA THR A 436 -27.73 13.77 10.40
C THR A 436 -27.92 15.00 11.28
N ARG A 437 -28.53 16.04 10.72
CA ARG A 437 -28.81 17.32 11.39
C ARG A 437 -30.31 17.59 11.40
N SER A 438 -30.75 18.60 12.13
CA SER A 438 -32.18 18.96 12.20
C SER A 438 -32.80 19.28 10.83
N ALA A 439 -31.99 19.70 9.86
CA ALA A 439 -32.41 19.98 8.49
C ALA A 439 -32.32 18.77 7.53
N GLY A 440 -31.97 17.58 8.04
CA GLY A 440 -31.80 16.36 7.25
C GLY A 440 -30.34 15.93 7.11
N ARG A 441 -30.04 15.17 6.04
CA ARG A 441 -28.70 14.64 5.73
C ARG A 441 -27.83 15.73 5.12
N VAL A 442 -26.66 15.96 5.70
CA VAL A 442 -25.74 17.05 5.34
C VAL A 442 -24.37 16.49 4.95
N ALA A 443 -23.83 16.91 3.81
CA ALA A 443 -22.52 16.45 3.33
C ALA A 443 -21.35 17.13 4.10
N PRO A 444 -20.17 16.49 4.21
CA PRO A 444 -19.03 17.03 4.97
C PRO A 444 -18.52 18.42 4.56
N LEU A 445 -18.79 18.86 3.34
CA LEU A 445 -18.39 20.17 2.80
C LEU A 445 -19.42 21.28 3.06
N GLN A 446 -20.65 20.94 3.48
CA GLN A 446 -21.70 21.92 3.81
C GLN A 446 -21.53 22.45 5.24
N LEU A 447 -20.44 23.18 5.50
CA LEU A 447 -20.03 23.58 6.85
C LEU A 447 -21.09 24.37 7.62
N GLU A 448 -21.83 25.27 6.97
CA GLU A 448 -22.89 26.05 7.62
C GLU A 448 -24.00 25.16 8.18
N ALA A 449 -24.46 24.20 7.39
CA ALA A 449 -25.46 23.22 7.82
C ALA A 449 -24.92 22.29 8.91
N LEU A 450 -23.62 21.96 8.88
CA LEU A 450 -23.00 21.12 9.91
C LEU A 450 -22.88 21.79 11.29
N ARG A 451 -22.90 23.13 11.35
CA ARG A 451 -22.89 23.90 12.61
C ARG A 451 -24.23 23.88 13.33
N SER A 452 -25.30 23.44 12.67
CA SER A 452 -26.61 23.24 13.30
C SER A 452 -26.59 22.08 14.31
N LYS A 453 -27.56 22.06 15.22
CA LYS A 453 -27.63 21.01 16.26
C LYS A 453 -27.88 19.62 15.62
N PRO A 454 -27.33 18.54 16.19
CA PRO A 454 -27.68 17.18 15.81
C PRO A 454 -29.19 16.96 15.90
N SER A 455 -29.76 16.17 14.99
CA SER A 455 -31.17 15.78 15.10
C SER A 455 -31.33 14.84 16.30
N LEU A 456 -32.29 15.13 17.19
CA LEU A 456 -32.57 14.33 18.39
C LEU A 456 -33.17 12.94 18.08
N GLN A 457 -33.48 12.62 16.83
CA GLN A 457 -34.14 11.37 16.43
C GLN A 457 -33.18 10.18 16.19
N ALA A 458 -31.88 10.30 16.47
CA ALA A 458 -30.90 9.23 16.23
C ALA A 458 -30.41 8.53 17.52
N ALA A 459 -31.10 8.72 18.66
CA ALA A 459 -30.67 8.23 19.97
C ALA A 459 -31.71 7.35 20.71
N GLU A 460 -32.59 6.67 19.98
CA GLU A 460 -33.39 5.56 20.51
C GLU A 460 -32.99 4.22 19.88
#